data_AF-A0A1V9FN78-F1
#
_entry.id   AF-A0A1V9FN78-F1
#
_cell.length_a   1.000
_cell.length_b   1.000
_cell.length_c   1.000
_cell.angle_alpha   90.00
_cell.angle_beta   90.00
_cell.angle_gamma   90.00
#
_symmetry.space_group_name_H-M   'P 1'
#
loop_
_entity.id
_entity.type
_entity.pdbx_description
1 polymer ?
#
loop_
_entity_poly.entity_id
_entity_poly.type
_entity_poly.pdbx_seq_one_letter_code
_entity_poly.pdbx_strand_id
1 'polypeptide(L)'
;MQNSIVTSVLLFIVLSCNNSNNNPPADAGTATDTTLKHDTAKHAEQVTANPGSDSNSIKKSFPESKDIFMVEEKMKNKAVLNDVDYAIIGKFLTQNKDESLWEGVGMTLYEYLPGNRSANEGIDAYLNKKGNTYKEKVLGKLIETMCIDLGEDKYTYDKLISDFPLFKGSNAAQKALNTCIANHLD
;
A
#
# COMPACT_ATOMS: atom_id res chain seq x y z
N MET A 1 9.93 0.57 60.85
CA MET A 1 10.08 0.73 59.40
C MET A 1 8.78 0.25 58.77
N GLN A 2 7.89 1.19 58.43
CA GLN A 2 6.59 0.91 57.80
C GLN A 2 6.76 1.11 56.29
N ASN A 3 6.53 0.07 55.49
CA ASN A 3 6.45 0.19 54.04
C ASN A 3 4.97 0.07 53.64
N SER A 4 4.40 1.18 53.20
CA SER A 4 3.08 1.26 52.58
C SER A 4 3.13 0.72 51.16
N ILE A 5 2.25 -0.23 50.84
CA ILE A 5 1.98 -0.69 49.48
C ILE A 5 0.77 0.10 48.99
N VAL A 6 0.97 0.99 48.01
CA VAL A 6 -0.13 1.67 47.31
C VAL A 6 -0.43 0.87 46.05
N THR A 7 -1.49 0.07 46.11
CA THR A 7 -2.08 -0.62 44.97
C THR A 7 -2.93 0.37 44.19
N SER A 8 -2.49 0.77 43.00
CA SER A 8 -3.30 1.59 42.09
C SER A 8 -3.88 0.69 40.99
N VAL A 9 -5.18 0.41 41.10
CA VAL A 9 -5.97 -0.28 40.07
C VAL A 9 -6.58 0.79 39.17
N LEU A 10 -6.11 0.86 37.92
CA LEU A 10 -6.69 1.74 36.91
C LEU A 10 -7.68 0.95 36.04
N LEU A 11 -8.96 1.21 36.32
CA LEU A 11 -10.13 0.68 35.63
C LEU A 11 -10.45 1.59 34.43
N PHE A 12 -10.31 1.11 33.19
CA PHE A 12 -10.80 1.84 32.01
C PHE A 12 -12.20 1.37 31.64
N ILE A 13 -13.17 2.28 31.81
CA ILE A 13 -14.57 2.12 31.42
C ILE A 13 -14.70 2.29 29.90
N VAL A 14 -15.37 1.34 29.27
CA VAL A 14 -15.75 1.35 27.86
C VAL A 14 -16.97 2.27 27.70
N LEU A 15 -16.83 3.37 26.94
CA LEU A 15 -17.96 4.19 26.50
C LEU A 15 -18.37 3.75 25.09
N SER A 16 -19.45 2.96 25.02
CA SER A 16 -20.21 2.75 23.79
C SER A 16 -21.16 3.92 23.58
N CYS A 17 -20.99 4.67 22.48
CA CYS A 17 -22.05 5.53 21.96
C CYS A 17 -22.88 4.73 20.96
N ASN A 18 -24.03 4.26 21.43
CA ASN A 18 -25.15 3.81 20.62
C ASN A 18 -26.16 4.96 20.61
N ASN A 19 -26.45 5.59 19.47
CA ASN A 19 -27.73 6.29 19.32
C ASN A 19 -28.19 6.41 17.86
N SER A 20 -29.41 5.91 17.69
CA SER A 20 -30.38 5.86 16.60
C SER A 20 -30.42 7.02 15.59
N ASN A 21 -30.79 6.69 14.35
CA ASN A 21 -32.13 7.07 13.87
C ASN A 21 -32.60 6.25 12.66
N ASN A 22 -33.77 5.63 12.85
CA ASN A 22 -34.63 5.07 11.82
C ASN A 22 -35.41 6.19 11.12
N ASN A 23 -35.49 6.16 9.79
CA ASN A 23 -36.76 6.01 9.05
C ASN A 23 -36.53 6.13 7.53
N PRO A 24 -37.13 5.27 6.69
CA PRO A 24 -37.37 5.51 5.27
C PRO A 24 -38.71 6.24 5.07
N PRO A 25 -39.00 6.80 3.88
CA PRO A 25 -39.92 6.08 2.98
C PRO A 25 -39.78 6.38 1.45
N ALA A 26 -40.36 5.45 0.67
CA ALA A 26 -41.18 5.64 -0.56
C ALA A 26 -40.59 6.38 -1.79
N ASP A 27 -41.01 6.19 -3.04
CA ASP A 27 -41.79 5.24 -3.83
C ASP A 27 -41.72 5.77 -5.29
N ALA A 28 -42.01 4.92 -6.27
CA ALA A 28 -42.54 5.19 -7.61
C ALA A 28 -41.85 6.19 -8.57
N GLY A 29 -41.26 5.61 -9.63
CA GLY A 29 -41.75 5.78 -11.00
C GLY A 29 -41.21 6.96 -11.83
N THR A 30 -40.63 6.64 -13.00
CA THR A 30 -41.19 6.88 -14.35
C THR A 30 -40.06 7.01 -15.38
N ALA A 31 -40.26 6.34 -16.52
CA ALA A 31 -39.39 6.28 -17.68
C ALA A 31 -39.54 7.49 -18.62
N THR A 32 -38.45 7.84 -19.30
CA THR A 32 -38.39 8.44 -20.66
C THR A 32 -36.95 8.21 -21.15
N ASP A 33 -36.70 7.30 -22.09
CA ASP A 33 -36.86 7.42 -23.54
C ASP A 33 -36.00 8.53 -24.17
N THR A 34 -34.84 8.14 -24.71
CA THR A 34 -34.05 8.93 -25.64
C THR A 34 -33.66 8.05 -26.83
N THR A 35 -34.62 7.91 -27.76
CA THR A 35 -34.48 7.78 -29.21
C THR A 35 -33.02 7.77 -29.75
N LEU A 36 -32.56 6.59 -30.17
CA LEU A 36 -31.47 6.41 -31.13
C LEU A 36 -31.99 6.67 -32.56
N LYS A 37 -31.36 7.59 -33.28
CA LYS A 37 -31.44 7.68 -34.75
C LYS A 37 -30.06 7.33 -35.32
N HIS A 38 -30.00 6.30 -36.16
CA HIS A 38 -28.88 6.10 -37.07
C HIS A 38 -29.44 5.56 -38.38
N ASP A 39 -29.53 6.45 -39.38
CA ASP A 39 -29.83 6.11 -40.76
C ASP A 39 -28.57 6.31 -41.62
N THR A 40 -28.09 5.18 -42.15
CA THR A 40 -27.83 4.89 -43.58
C THR A 40 -27.00 5.85 -44.46
N ALA A 41 -25.90 5.29 -45.03
CA ALA A 41 -25.48 5.28 -46.46
C ALA A 41 -23.94 5.41 -46.58
N LYS A 42 -23.18 4.38 -47.00
CA LYS A 42 -22.84 3.87 -48.35
C LYS A 42 -21.97 4.78 -49.25
N HIS A 43 -20.77 4.25 -49.54
CA HIS A 43 -19.84 4.46 -50.68
C HIS A 43 -19.27 5.86 -51.00
N ALA A 44 -17.93 6.00 -51.03
CA ALA A 44 -17.12 5.93 -52.26
C ALA A 44 -15.61 6.14 -52.00
N GLU A 45 -14.83 5.43 -52.82
CA GLU A 45 -13.45 5.56 -53.32
C GLU A 45 -12.42 6.64 -52.86
N GLN A 46 -11.23 6.11 -52.55
CA GLN A 46 -9.90 6.36 -53.14
C GLN A 46 -9.01 7.59 -52.81
N VAL A 47 -7.74 7.23 -52.53
CA VAL A 47 -6.45 7.96 -52.63
C VAL A 47 -6.16 9.11 -51.65
N THR A 48 -5.18 8.91 -50.73
CA THR A 48 -3.83 9.52 -50.77
C THR A 48 -3.13 9.47 -49.40
N ALA A 49 -1.84 9.13 -49.45
CA ALA A 49 -0.73 9.53 -48.55
C ALA A 49 -0.81 9.26 -47.03
N ASN A 50 0.15 8.44 -46.56
CA ASN A 50 0.68 8.45 -45.19
C ASN A 50 0.94 9.90 -44.72
N PRO A 51 0.58 10.22 -43.47
CA PRO A 51 1.64 10.48 -42.50
C PRO A 51 1.30 9.95 -41.09
N GLY A 52 2.35 9.62 -40.33
CA GLY A 52 2.28 9.58 -38.88
C GLY A 52 1.52 8.40 -38.30
N SER A 53 2.20 7.24 -38.24
CA SER A 53 1.92 6.28 -37.17
C SER A 53 2.32 6.94 -35.86
N ASP A 54 1.42 7.76 -35.31
CA ASP A 54 1.41 8.13 -33.91
C ASP A 54 1.03 6.87 -33.14
N SER A 55 2.01 5.98 -33.05
CA SER A 55 2.07 4.95 -32.03
C SER A 55 2.10 5.73 -30.72
N ASN A 56 0.91 5.98 -30.19
CA ASN A 56 0.65 6.49 -28.87
C ASN A 56 1.11 5.40 -27.90
N SER A 57 2.42 5.22 -27.84
CA SER A 57 3.10 4.47 -26.81
C SER A 57 2.79 5.24 -25.54
N ILE A 58 1.82 4.72 -24.80
CA ILE A 58 1.64 5.02 -23.39
C ILE A 58 3.00 4.68 -22.78
N LYS A 59 3.91 5.66 -22.74
CA LYS A 59 5.14 5.60 -21.96
C LYS A 59 4.63 5.43 -20.55
N LYS A 60 4.68 4.18 -20.08
CA LYS A 60 4.61 3.84 -18.66
C LYS A 60 5.74 4.64 -18.03
N SER A 61 5.45 5.87 -17.60
CA SER A 61 6.43 6.67 -16.90
C SER A 61 6.72 5.89 -15.62
N PHE A 62 7.93 5.35 -15.54
CA PHE A 62 8.48 4.87 -14.28
C PHE A 62 8.36 6.02 -13.27
N PRO A 63 8.24 5.74 -11.95
CA PRO A 63 8.52 6.81 -11.01
C PRO A 63 9.94 7.28 -11.37
N GLU A 64 10.10 8.56 -11.67
CA GLU A 64 11.46 9.06 -11.79
C GLU A 64 12.14 8.73 -10.47
N SER A 65 13.36 8.20 -10.48
CA SER A 65 14.08 7.81 -9.26
C SER A 65 14.07 8.90 -8.17
N LYS A 66 13.85 10.15 -8.56
CA LYS A 66 13.61 11.30 -7.68
C LYS A 66 12.40 11.18 -6.75
N ASP A 67 11.30 10.57 -7.19
CA ASP A 67 10.06 10.51 -6.41
C ASP A 67 10.26 9.68 -5.14
N ILE A 68 10.96 8.54 -5.25
CA ILE A 68 11.21 7.69 -4.08
C ILE A 68 12.18 8.36 -3.10
N PHE A 69 13.17 9.12 -3.57
CA PHE A 69 14.07 9.86 -2.68
C PHE A 69 13.37 10.94 -1.86
N MET A 70 12.35 11.61 -2.42
CA MET A 70 11.53 12.55 -1.65
C MET A 70 10.76 11.85 -0.53
N VAL A 71 10.23 10.66 -0.79
CA VAL A 71 9.53 9.86 0.23
C VAL A 71 10.52 9.31 1.26
N GLU A 72 11.70 8.89 0.83
CA GLU A 72 12.78 8.43 1.71
C GLU A 72 13.22 9.55 2.67
N GLU A 73 13.41 10.77 2.17
CA GLU A 73 13.75 11.93 3.01
C GLU A 73 12.65 12.21 4.05
N LYS A 74 11.37 12.13 3.67
CA LYS A 74 10.25 12.23 4.62
C LYS A 74 10.33 11.16 5.70
N MET A 75 10.61 9.90 5.34
CA MET A 75 10.75 8.80 6.30
C MET A 75 11.94 9.01 7.24
N LYS A 76 13.10 9.43 6.73
CA LYS A 76 14.29 9.76 7.54
C LYS A 76 14.00 10.89 8.54
N ASN A 77 13.24 11.89 8.13
CA ASN A 77 12.78 12.99 8.98
C ASN A 77 11.56 12.63 9.86
N LYS A 78 11.15 11.35 9.89
CA LYS A 78 9.99 10.82 10.63
C LYS A 78 8.68 11.60 10.34
N ALA A 79 8.55 12.15 9.14
CA ALA A 79 7.34 12.85 8.71
C ALA A 79 6.17 11.87 8.52
N VAL A 80 4.94 12.38 8.63
CA VAL A 80 3.73 11.62 8.32
C VAL A 80 3.58 11.52 6.80
N LEU A 81 3.45 10.29 6.30
CA LEU A 81 3.23 10.02 4.89
C LEU A 81 1.74 10.06 4.53
N ASN A 82 1.44 10.39 3.27
CA ASN A 82 0.08 10.43 2.73
C ASN A 82 -0.14 9.41 1.60
N ASP A 83 -1.37 9.34 1.07
CA ASP A 83 -1.73 8.39 0.00
C ASP A 83 -0.87 8.53 -1.28
N VAL A 84 -0.33 9.71 -1.57
CA VAL A 84 0.60 9.92 -2.71
C VAL A 84 1.96 9.27 -2.40
N ASP A 85 2.47 9.48 -1.18
CA ASP A 85 3.72 8.88 -0.72
C ASP A 85 3.62 7.34 -0.73
N TYR A 86 2.50 6.78 -0.23
CA TYR A 86 2.26 5.33 -0.28
C TYR A 86 2.14 4.78 -1.70
N ALA A 87 1.58 5.57 -2.63
CA ALA A 87 1.55 5.18 -4.04
C ALA A 87 2.94 5.12 -4.67
N ILE A 88 3.83 6.05 -4.30
CA ILE A 88 5.23 6.06 -4.74
C ILE A 88 5.95 4.82 -4.20
N ILE A 89 5.82 4.52 -2.90
CA ILE A 89 6.38 3.31 -2.28
C ILE A 89 5.87 2.05 -3.00
N GLY A 90 4.56 1.91 -3.17
CA GLY A 90 3.97 0.75 -3.83
C GLY A 90 4.43 0.60 -5.30
N LYS A 91 4.62 1.71 -6.02
CA LYS A 91 5.16 1.71 -7.39
C LYS A 91 6.63 1.30 -7.40
N PHE A 92 7.44 1.84 -6.50
CA PHE A 92 8.84 1.47 -6.32
C PHE A 92 8.95 -0.05 -6.09
N LEU A 93 8.27 -0.58 -5.06
CA LEU A 93 8.34 -1.99 -4.68
C LEU A 93 7.88 -2.97 -5.79
N THR A 94 6.94 -2.54 -6.65
CA THR A 94 6.31 -3.46 -7.62
C THR A 94 6.76 -3.27 -9.06
N GLN A 95 7.46 -2.18 -9.37
CA GLN A 95 7.81 -1.80 -10.75
C GLN A 95 9.27 -1.36 -10.90
N ASN A 96 9.99 -1.06 -9.83
CA ASN A 96 11.41 -0.73 -9.93
C ASN A 96 12.21 -1.98 -10.30
N LYS A 97 13.07 -1.86 -11.32
CA LYS A 97 14.00 -2.91 -11.75
C LYS A 97 15.43 -2.63 -11.31
N ASP A 98 15.68 -1.45 -10.76
CA ASP A 98 16.99 -1.04 -10.29
C ASP A 98 17.18 -1.50 -8.84
N GLU A 99 17.79 -2.67 -8.68
CA GLU A 99 18.08 -3.28 -7.37
C GLU A 99 19.03 -2.42 -6.52
N SER A 100 19.82 -1.52 -7.12
CA SER A 100 20.76 -0.67 -6.37
C SER A 100 20.08 0.28 -5.38
N LEU A 101 18.80 0.59 -5.61
CA LEU A 101 18.00 1.45 -4.73
C LEU A 101 17.30 0.66 -3.60
N TRP A 102 17.25 -0.67 -3.70
CA TRP A 102 16.43 -1.49 -2.82
C TRP A 102 16.99 -1.52 -1.40
N GLU A 103 18.31 -1.61 -1.25
CA GLU A 103 18.95 -1.66 0.05
C GLU A 103 18.71 -0.37 0.86
N GLY A 104 19.03 0.80 0.29
CA GLY A 104 18.86 2.08 1.00
C GLY A 104 17.41 2.41 1.33
N VAL A 105 16.49 2.16 0.40
CA VAL A 105 15.05 2.35 0.65
C VAL A 105 14.51 1.30 1.63
N GLY A 106 14.99 0.06 1.54
CA GLY A 106 14.67 -1.04 2.43
C GLY A 106 15.04 -0.74 3.87
N MET A 107 16.29 -0.38 4.11
CA MET A 107 16.79 0.05 5.42
C MET A 107 15.97 1.23 5.95
N THR A 108 15.67 2.24 5.13
CA THR A 108 14.84 3.37 5.57
C THR A 108 13.43 2.95 5.98
N LEU A 109 12.80 2.02 5.26
CA LEU A 109 11.49 1.46 5.62
C LEU A 109 11.57 0.63 6.91
N TYR A 110 12.62 -0.19 7.03
CA TYR A 110 12.90 -1.00 8.22
C TYR A 110 13.07 -0.13 9.47
N GLU A 111 13.70 1.04 9.37
CA GLU A 111 13.86 1.97 10.48
C GLU A 111 12.61 2.86 10.74
N TYR A 112 11.81 3.12 9.71
CA TYR A 112 10.68 4.05 9.79
C TYR A 112 9.41 3.43 10.39
N LEU A 113 9.15 2.16 10.08
CA LEU A 113 7.90 1.48 10.39
C LEU A 113 7.80 0.93 11.84
N PRO A 114 8.84 0.34 12.45
CA PRO A 114 8.76 -0.20 13.80
C PRO A 114 8.35 0.84 14.82
N GLY A 115 7.34 0.52 15.64
CA GLY A 115 6.79 1.44 16.64
C GLY A 115 6.03 2.65 16.07
N ASN A 116 6.02 2.85 14.75
CA ASN A 116 5.29 3.92 14.08
C ASN A 116 3.90 3.44 13.67
N ARG A 117 2.99 3.43 14.65
CA ARG A 117 1.61 2.97 14.47
C ARG A 117 0.88 3.68 13.33
N SER A 118 1.00 5.01 13.25
CA SER A 118 0.32 5.82 12.22
C SER A 118 0.78 5.47 10.81
N ALA A 119 2.07 5.19 10.60
CA ALA A 119 2.59 4.75 9.31
C ALA A 119 2.08 3.36 8.93
N ASN A 120 2.09 2.41 9.88
CA ASN A 120 1.57 1.06 9.66
C ASN A 120 0.08 1.10 9.27
N GLU A 121 -0.74 1.81 10.04
CA GLU A 121 -2.17 1.96 9.77
C GLU A 121 -2.43 2.71 8.45
N GLY A 122 -1.62 3.73 8.14
CA GLY A 122 -1.72 4.49 6.90
C GLY A 122 -1.43 3.65 5.66
N ILE A 123 -0.34 2.88 5.67
CA ILE A 123 0.01 1.96 4.58
C ILE A 123 -1.07 0.88 4.44
N ASP A 124 -1.49 0.25 5.54
CA ASP A 124 -2.50 -0.81 5.48
C ASP A 124 -3.83 -0.27 4.91
N ALA A 125 -4.28 0.89 5.38
CA ALA A 125 -5.48 1.55 4.87
C ALA A 125 -5.36 1.87 3.37
N TYR A 126 -4.21 2.38 2.92
CA TYR A 126 -3.96 2.61 1.51
C TYR A 126 -4.03 1.31 0.69
N LEU A 127 -3.38 0.25 1.15
CA LEU A 127 -3.34 -1.03 0.43
C LEU A 127 -4.72 -1.71 0.38
N ASN A 128 -5.51 -1.61 1.45
CA ASN A 128 -6.88 -2.13 1.48
C ASN A 128 -7.76 -1.47 0.41
N LYS A 129 -7.59 -0.18 0.13
CA LYS A 129 -8.30 0.52 -0.97
C LYS A 129 -7.90 0.02 -2.38
N LYS A 130 -6.72 -0.58 -2.53
CA LYS A 130 -6.21 -1.09 -3.82
C LYS A 130 -6.57 -2.55 -4.10
N GLY A 131 -7.11 -3.24 -3.09
CA GLY A 131 -7.55 -4.63 -3.19
C GLY A 131 -6.47 -5.65 -2.79
N ASN A 132 -6.94 -6.83 -2.39
CA ASN A 132 -6.13 -7.85 -1.72
C ASN A 132 -4.94 -8.34 -2.56
N THR A 133 -5.13 -8.54 -3.87
CA THR A 133 -4.05 -9.00 -4.77
C THR A 133 -2.89 -8.01 -4.83
N TYR A 134 -3.19 -6.71 -4.89
CA TYR A 134 -2.17 -5.67 -4.90
C TYR A 134 -1.50 -5.56 -3.53
N LYS A 135 -2.30 -5.60 -2.45
CA LYS A 135 -1.80 -5.63 -1.07
C LYS A 135 -0.77 -6.74 -0.86
N GLU A 136 -1.14 -7.99 -1.11
CA GLU A 136 -0.24 -9.14 -0.93
C GLU A 136 1.05 -9.01 -1.75
N LYS A 137 0.95 -8.49 -2.98
CA LYS A 137 2.12 -8.25 -3.82
C LYS A 137 3.06 -7.21 -3.20
N VAL A 138 2.52 -6.08 -2.71
CA VAL A 138 3.33 -5.03 -2.07
C VAL A 138 3.93 -5.54 -0.77
N LEU A 139 3.16 -6.24 0.06
CA LEU A 139 3.64 -6.74 1.35
C LEU A 139 4.75 -7.78 1.20
N GLY A 140 4.63 -8.70 0.24
CA GLY A 140 5.72 -9.62 -0.08
C GLY A 140 6.99 -8.90 -0.54
N LYS A 141 6.84 -7.93 -1.45
CA LYS A 141 7.98 -7.13 -1.95
C LYS A 141 8.63 -6.28 -0.87
N LEU A 142 7.85 -5.72 0.05
CA LEU A 142 8.38 -4.95 1.18
C LEU A 142 9.30 -5.81 2.06
N ILE A 143 8.94 -7.07 2.32
CA ILE A 143 9.82 -8.00 3.05
C ILE A 143 11.09 -8.31 2.27
N GLU A 144 10.98 -8.57 0.96
CA GLU A 144 12.16 -8.81 0.11
C GLU A 144 13.13 -7.62 0.13
N THR A 145 12.60 -6.39 0.11
CA THR A 145 13.41 -5.17 0.15
C THR A 145 14.09 -4.95 1.52
N MET A 146 13.46 -5.36 2.63
CA MET A 146 14.03 -5.28 3.99
C MET A 146 14.76 -6.57 4.42
N CYS A 147 15.03 -7.48 3.48
CA CYS A 147 15.41 -8.84 3.81
C CYS A 147 16.73 -8.92 4.58
N ILE A 148 17.74 -8.13 4.21
CA ILE A 148 19.04 -8.13 4.88
C ILE A 148 18.86 -7.81 6.36
N ASP A 149 18.20 -6.69 6.67
CA ASP A 149 17.97 -6.25 8.06
C ASP A 149 17.16 -7.27 8.87
N LEU A 150 16.11 -7.83 8.26
CA LEU A 150 15.26 -8.85 8.90
C LEU A 150 16.01 -10.17 9.16
N GLY A 151 16.90 -10.55 8.24
CA GLY A 151 17.74 -11.75 8.34
C GLY A 151 18.80 -11.60 9.43
N GLU A 152 19.50 -10.48 9.47
CA GLU A 152 20.51 -10.16 10.50
C GLU A 152 19.91 -10.15 11.91
N ASP A 153 18.72 -9.56 12.05
CA ASP A 153 17.99 -9.50 13.32
C ASP A 153 17.17 -10.77 13.65
N LYS A 154 17.32 -11.81 12.83
CA LYS A 154 16.73 -13.16 13.01
C LYS A 154 15.24 -13.11 13.30
N TYR A 155 14.50 -12.39 12.47
CA TYR A 155 13.05 -12.26 12.66
C TYR A 155 12.34 -13.61 12.59
N THR A 156 11.30 -13.77 13.40
CA THR A 156 10.23 -14.75 13.15
C THR A 156 9.02 -14.01 12.60
N TYR A 157 8.06 -14.72 12.03
CA TYR A 157 6.83 -14.07 11.58
C TYR A 157 6.07 -13.40 12.74
N ASP A 158 6.08 -14.00 13.94
CA ASP A 158 5.45 -13.42 15.12
C ASP A 158 6.15 -12.12 15.57
N LYS A 159 7.49 -12.08 15.52
CA LYS A 159 8.25 -10.84 15.78
C LYS A 159 7.95 -9.79 14.72
N LEU A 160 7.90 -10.19 13.44
CA LEU A 160 7.59 -9.29 12.33
C LEU A 160 6.24 -8.60 12.54
N ILE A 161 5.17 -9.34 12.85
CA ILE A 161 3.83 -8.74 13.01
C ILE A 161 3.71 -7.93 14.32
N SER A 162 4.58 -8.17 15.29
CA SER A 162 4.67 -7.35 16.50
C SER A 162 5.25 -5.97 16.19
N ASP A 163 6.37 -5.94 15.46
CA ASP A 163 7.10 -4.70 15.16
C ASP A 163 6.46 -3.95 13.98
N PHE A 164 5.86 -4.68 13.04
CA PHE A 164 5.24 -4.18 11.82
C PHE A 164 3.81 -4.77 11.66
N PRO A 165 2.82 -4.27 12.42
CA PRO A 165 1.45 -4.80 12.40
C PRO A 165 0.79 -4.87 11.01
N LEU A 166 1.26 -4.06 10.05
CA LEU A 166 0.77 -4.05 8.67
C LEU A 166 0.91 -5.41 7.95
N PHE A 167 1.82 -6.29 8.38
CA PHE A 167 2.00 -7.62 7.79
C PHE A 167 1.06 -8.70 8.32
N LYS A 168 0.29 -8.40 9.38
CA LYS A 168 -0.55 -9.38 10.05
C LYS A 168 -1.54 -10.03 9.07
N GLY A 169 -1.47 -11.36 8.95
CA GLY A 169 -2.35 -12.15 8.10
C GLY A 169 -1.97 -12.17 6.62
N SER A 170 -0.82 -11.57 6.24
CA SER A 170 -0.31 -11.63 4.87
C SER A 170 0.46 -12.93 4.62
N ASN A 171 -0.08 -13.77 3.74
CA ASN A 171 0.56 -15.02 3.33
C ASN A 171 1.82 -14.74 2.50
N ALA A 172 1.78 -13.71 1.64
CA ALA A 172 2.91 -13.30 0.83
C ALA A 172 4.08 -12.80 1.69
N ALA A 173 3.80 -11.98 2.72
CA ALA A 173 4.83 -11.51 3.64
C ALA A 173 5.47 -12.66 4.43
N GLN A 174 4.65 -13.58 4.95
CA GLN A 174 5.17 -14.75 5.67
C GLN A 174 6.06 -15.62 4.79
N LYS A 175 5.62 -15.89 3.55
CA LYS A 175 6.42 -16.66 2.59
C LYS A 175 7.75 -15.96 2.27
N ALA A 176 7.70 -14.66 1.98
CA ALA A 176 8.90 -13.87 1.68
C ALA A 176 9.88 -13.86 2.85
N LEU A 177 9.38 -13.72 4.09
CA LEU A 177 10.21 -13.75 5.29
C LEU A 177 10.91 -15.10 5.46
N ASN A 178 10.16 -16.20 5.30
CA ASN A 178 10.74 -17.55 5.42
C ASN A 178 11.82 -17.79 4.36
N THR A 179 11.61 -17.33 3.12
CA THR A 179 12.63 -17.41 2.06
C THR A 179 13.85 -16.55 2.40
N CYS A 180 13.63 -15.34 2.89
CA CYS A 180 14.68 -14.43 3.30
C CYS A 180 15.59 -15.08 4.37
N ILE A 181 15.01 -15.57 5.46
CA ILE A 181 15.75 -16.17 6.58
C ILE A 181 16.49 -17.44 6.13
N ALA A 182 15.86 -18.29 5.31
CA ALA A 182 16.49 -19.50 4.81
C ALA A 182 17.78 -19.20 4.02
N ASN A 183 17.78 -18.13 3.21
CA ASN A 183 18.94 -17.73 2.41
C ASN A 183 20.05 -17.04 3.24
N HIS A 184 19.75 -16.58 4.45
CA HIS A 184 20.71 -15.93 5.36
C HIS A 184 21.32 -16.88 6.40
N LEU A 185 20.85 -18.13 6.47
CA LEU A 185 21.36 -19.16 7.39
C LEU A 185 22.39 -20.10 6.73
N ASP A 186 22.72 -19.87 5.46
CA ASP A 186 23.84 -20.50 4.73
C ASP A 186 25.13 -19.67 4.83
#